data_AF-A0A926CYU1-F1
#
_entry.id   AF-A0A926CYU1-F1
#
_cell.length_a   1.000
_cell.length_b   1.000
_cell.length_c   1.000
_cell.angle_alpha   90.00
_cell.angle_beta   90.00
_cell.angle_gamma   90.00
#
_symmetry.space_group_name_H-M   'P 1'
#
loop_
_entity.id
_entity.type
_entity.pdbx_description
1 polymer ?
#
loop_
_entity_poly.entity_id
_entity_poly.type
_entity_poly.pdbx_seq_one_letter_code
_entity_poly.pdbx_strand_id
1 'polypeptide(L)' 'MTGYRFHGLAQAMSRDGVGVSPQAILDTLRDPLKVINQMDKLGPKFEYVGENAVVVLNEAREVVTTYAKNHEAWRLK' A
#
# COMPACT_ATOMS: atom_id res chain seq x y z
N MET A 1 -2.59 8.91 -16.22
CA MET A 1 -2.00 7.71 -15.62
C MET A 1 -3.13 6.84 -15.11
N THR A 2 -3.57 5.90 -15.94
CA THR A 2 -4.70 5.00 -15.72
C THR A 2 -4.16 3.60 -15.49
N GLY A 3 -4.46 3.01 -14.34
CA GLY A 3 -4.25 1.57 -14.14
C GLY A 3 -3.37 1.18 -12.97
N TYR A 4 -3.62 1.69 -11.77
CA TYR A 4 -3.43 0.85 -10.59
C TYR A 4 -4.69 -0.01 -10.49
N ARG A 5 -4.62 -1.28 -10.87
CA ARG A 5 -5.78 -2.17 -10.83
C ARG A 5 -6.18 -2.38 -9.38
N PHE A 6 -7.31 -1.77 -9.00
CA PHE A 6 -7.91 -1.76 -7.65
C PHE A 6 -8.35 -3.15 -7.12
N HIS A 7 -8.08 -4.24 -7.84
CA HIS A 7 -8.57 -5.58 -7.48
C HIS A 7 -7.97 -6.09 -6.15
N GLY A 8 -6.69 -5.77 -5.86
CA GLY A 8 -6.04 -6.14 -4.60
C GLY A 8 -6.31 -5.19 -3.43
N LEU A 9 -6.75 -3.95 -3.70
CA LEU A 9 -6.96 -2.91 -2.68
C LEU A 9 -8.06 -3.32 -1.69
N ALA A 10 -9.18 -3.87 -2.20
CA ALA A 10 -10.28 -4.31 -1.37
C ALA A 10 -9.87 -5.46 -0.41
N GLN A 11 -9.01 -6.38 -0.86
CA GLN A 11 -8.48 -7.43 -0.01
C GLN A 11 -7.46 -6.90 1.01
N ALA A 12 -6.56 -5.99 0.60
CA ALA A 12 -5.57 -5.40 1.49
C ALA A 12 -6.21 -4.50 2.57
N MET A 13 -7.26 -3.76 2.22
CA MET A 13 -8.04 -2.94 3.16
C MET A 13 -8.82 -3.76 4.19
N SER A 14 -9.13 -5.03 3.89
CA SER A 14 -10.05 -5.85 4.70
C SER A 14 -9.36 -6.86 5.62
N ARG A 15 -8.05 -7.08 5.50
CA ARG A 15 -7.39 -8.24 6.14
C ARG A 15 -6.92 -8.05 7.58
N ASP A 16 -6.72 -6.83 8.07
CA ASP A 16 -6.12 -6.64 9.41
C ASP A 16 -6.77 -5.54 10.28
N GLY A 17 -8.11 -5.51 10.35
CA GLY A 17 -8.86 -4.94 11.49
C GLY A 17 -8.75 -3.43 11.81
N VAL A 18 -7.79 -2.71 11.25
CA VAL A 18 -7.53 -1.27 11.38
C VAL A 18 -7.31 -0.73 9.97
N GLY A 19 -8.40 -0.69 9.18
CA GLY A 19 -8.35 -0.38 7.75
C GLY A 19 -7.51 0.86 7.45
N VAL A 20 -6.53 0.73 6.57
CA VAL A 20 -5.80 1.88 6.03
C VAL A 20 -6.79 2.69 5.20
N SER A 21 -6.85 4.02 5.42
CA SER A 21 -7.74 4.86 4.65
C SER A 21 -7.37 4.81 3.16
N PRO A 22 -8.34 4.75 2.22
CA PRO A 22 -8.05 4.83 0.78
C PRO A 22 -7.22 6.05 0.41
N GLN A 23 -7.42 7.16 1.12
CA GLN A 23 -6.65 8.39 0.95
C GLN A 23 -5.18 8.18 1.31
N ALA A 24 -4.87 7.56 2.46
CA ALA A 24 -3.49 7.30 2.85
C ALA A 24 -2.76 6.37 1.86
N ILE A 25 -3.48 5.40 1.26
CA ILE A 25 -2.91 4.55 0.20
C ILE A 25 -2.62 5.39 -1.05
N LEU A 26 -3.57 6.22 -1.49
CA LEU A 26 -3.40 7.08 -2.66
C LEU A 26 -2.26 8.08 -2.45
N ASP A 27 -2.19 8.73 -1.29
CA ASP A 27 -1.14 9.68 -0.95
C ASP A 27 0.22 9.00 -0.93
N THR A 28 0.32 7.80 -0.35
CA THR A 28 1.55 7.00 -0.34
C THR A 28 2.03 6.63 -1.75
N LEU A 29 1.11 6.32 -2.66
CA LEU A 29 1.46 5.99 -4.05
C LEU A 29 1.78 7.23 -4.89
N ARG A 30 1.17 8.38 -4.58
CA ARG A 30 1.35 9.63 -5.31
C ARG A 30 2.62 10.37 -4.89
N ASP A 31 2.90 10.42 -3.59
CA ASP A 31 4.03 11.12 -2.99
C ASP A 31 4.69 10.26 -1.89
N PRO A 32 5.41 9.19 -2.27
CA PRO A 32 6.10 8.35 -1.31
C PRO A 32 7.30 9.08 -0.70
N LEU A 33 7.43 9.00 0.62
CA LEU A 33 8.65 9.44 1.31
C LEU A 33 9.85 8.57 0.94
N LYS A 34 9.61 7.30 0.64
CA LYS A 34 10.63 6.34 0.22
C LYS A 34 10.05 5.26 -0.66
N VAL A 35 10.82 4.84 -1.66
CA VAL A 35 10.52 3.67 -2.49
C VAL A 35 11.65 2.66 -2.32
N ILE A 36 11.30 1.42 -1.99
CA ILE A 36 12.24 0.31 -1.82
C ILE A 36 11.91 -0.75 -2.86
N ASN A 37 12.90 -1.10 -3.67
CA ASN A 37 12.79 -2.18 -4.64
C ASN A 37 13.43 -3.43 -4.03
N GLN A 38 12.63 -4.47 -3.82
CA GLN A 38 13.08 -5.74 -3.27
C GLN A 38 12.90 -6.84 -4.30
N MET A 39 13.87 -7.74 -4.42
CA MET A 39 13.71 -8.96 -5.22
C MET A 39 13.28 -10.08 -4.28
N ASP A 40 12.09 -10.64 -4.51
CA ASP A 40 11.62 -11.82 -3.80
C ASP A 40 11.69 -13.05 -4.72
N LYS A 41 11.54 -14.25 -4.17
CA LYS A 41 11.48 -15.53 -4.88
C LYS A 41 10.36 -15.58 -5.94
N LEU A 42 9.33 -14.74 -5.79
CA LEU A 42 8.19 -14.63 -6.69
C LEU A 42 8.33 -13.48 -7.71
N GLY A 43 9.44 -12.73 -7.70
CA GLY A 43 9.68 -11.58 -8.57
C GLY A 43 9.89 -10.27 -7.80
N PRO A 44 10.05 -9.15 -8.52
CA PRO A 44 10.30 -7.86 -7.91
C PRO A 44 9.06 -7.34 -7.16
N LYS A 45 9.32 -6.75 -6.00
CA LYS A 45 8.36 -6.06 -5.14
C LYS A 45 8.78 -4.60 -4.97
N PHE A 46 7.80 -3.72 -4.95
CA PHE A 46 8.00 -2.29 -4.79
C PHE A 46 7.26 -1.83 -3.55
N GLU A 47 8.00 -1.48 -2.51
CA GLU A 47 7.46 -0.97 -1.27
C GLU A 47 7.50 0.56 -1.27
N TYR A 48 6.33 1.16 -1.27
CA TYR A 48 6.10 2.61 -1.19
C TYR A 48 5.79 2.94 0.26
N VAL A 49 6.68 3.72 0.88
CA VAL A 49 6.54 4.16 2.25
C VAL A 49 6.08 5.61 2.23
N GLY A 50 4.85 5.84 2.66
CA GLY A 50 4.29 7.16 2.88
C GLY A 50 4.44 7.59 4.33
N GLU A 51 3.90 8.77 4.62
CA GLU A 51 3.82 9.31 5.97
C GLU A 51 2.96 8.43 6.87
N ASN A 52 1.80 8.01 6.36
CA ASN A 52 0.74 7.35 7.12
C ASN A 52 0.61 5.84 6.85
N ALA A 53 1.07 5.37 5.69
CA ALA A 53 0.91 3.99 5.27
C ALA A 53 2.14 3.47 4.51
N VAL A 54 2.25 2.16 4.44
CA VAL A 54 3.12 1.46 3.50
C VAL A 54 2.26 0.68 2.52
N VAL A 55 2.61 0.75 1.24
CA VAL A 55 1.93 0.08 0.14
C VAL A 55 2.95 -0.74 -0.63
N VAL A 56 2.74 -2.05 -0.69
CA VAL A 56 3.60 -2.98 -1.44
C VAL A 56 2.90 -3.36 -2.73
N LEU A 57 3.60 -3.16 -3.84
CA LEU A 57 3.19 -3.57 -5.17
C LEU A 57 4.02 -4.78 -5.65
N ASN A 58 3.40 -5.64 -6.45
CA ASN A 58 4.10 -6.66 -7.24
C ASN A 58 4.66 -6.07 -8.56
N GLU A 59 5.31 -6.91 -9.36
CA GLU A 59 5.83 -6.57 -10.69
C GLU A 59 4.76 -5.99 -11.63
N ALA A 60 3.52 -6.49 -11.55
CA ALA A 60 2.38 -6.02 -12.32
C ALA A 60 1.80 -4.68 -11.81
N ARG A 61 2.43 -4.06 -10.79
CA ARG A 61 1.99 -2.83 -10.12
C ARG A 61 0.64 -2.98 -9.41
N GLU A 62 0.31 -4.18 -8.99
CA GLU A 62 -0.88 -4.48 -8.20
C GLU A 62 -0.53 -4.43 -6.73
N VAL A 63 -1.43 -3.83 -5.93
CA VAL A 63 -1.28 -3.78 -4.47
C VAL A 63 -1.45 -5.17 -3.90
N VAL A 64 -0.38 -5.72 -3.35
CA VAL A 64 -0.37 -7.04 -2.69
C VAL A 64 -0.46 -6.91 -1.18
N THR A 65 -0.05 -5.79 -0.60
CA THR A 65 -0.08 -5.57 0.85
C THR A 65 -0.15 -4.08 1.17
N THR A 66 -0.91 -3.72 2.19
CA THR A 66 -0.93 -2.36 2.76
C THR A 66 -1.02 -2.42 4.26
N TYR A 67 -0.30 -1.58 4.97
CA TYR A 67 -0.43 -1.45 6.42
C TYR A 67 -0.19 0.00 6.87
N ALA A 68 -0.89 0.39 7.93
CA ALA A 68 -0.78 1.71 8.55
C ALA A 68 0.52 1.78 9.37
N LYS A 69 1.26 2.90 9.28
CA LYS A 69 2.46 3.14 10.10
C LYS A 69 2.14 3.74 11.45
N ASN A 70 1.08 4.55 11.52
CA ASN A 70 0.75 5.37 12.68
C ASN A 70 -0.69 5.09 13.11
N HIS A 71 -0.99 5.28 14.41
CA HIS A 71 -2.35 5.17 14.95
C HIS A 71 -3.35 6.12 14.27
N GLU A 72 -2.89 7.23 13.67
CA GLU A 72 -3.74 8.17 12.90
C GLU A 72 -4.24 7.58 11.57
N ALA A 73 -3.57 6.56 11.05
CA ALA A 73 -3.97 5.85 9.83
C ALA A 73 -4.88 4.66 10.13
N TRP A 74 -5.19 4.40 11.40
CA TRP A 74 -6.19 3.40 11.80
C TRP A 74 -7.59 3.97 11.59
N ARG A 75 -8.44 3.26 10.86
CA ARG A 75 -9.87 3.60 10.67
C ARG A 75 -10.72 3.52 11.95
N LEU A 76 -10.14 3.19 13.11
CA LEU A 76 -10.86 3.06 14.37
C LEU A 76 -10.52 4.19 15.33
N LYS A 77 -11.51 5.08 15.53
CA LYS A 77 -11.75 5.74 16.81
C LYS A 77 -12.93 5.05 17.47
#